data_AF-A0A1H3MW71-F1
#
_entry.id   AF-A0A1H3MW71-F1
#
_cell.length_a   1.000
_cell.length_b   1.000
_cell.length_c   1.000
_cell.angle_alpha   90.00
_cell.angle_beta   90.00
_cell.angle_gamma   90.00
#
_symmetry.space_group_name_H-M   'P 1'
#
loop_
_entity.id
_entity.type
_entity.pdbx_description
1 polymer ?
#
loop_
_entity_poly.entity_id
_entity_poly.type
_entity_poly.pdbx_seq_one_letter_code
_entity_poly.pdbx_strand_id
1 'polypeptide(L)'
;MGEFLAVSAFRTEHADQVMGSVERYVRTHGWRTEEVVGGSAYDYKNHVLQYAPVDGWTVLLWPTYFTDVPAAAFVSGELGVLASTAHIHDGDYWAHTLLRDGTILDRFASMVDYFTDDPAVVADLKRGWSGDPAVVASAIGRPVDDLRPYLVHIALGDDEEEDPVEVKAFPDDRFTLEDAWVFVDFWRRLGITYPADVDAFAGRLGLAEGWFGKLPEGAEGDL
;
A
#
# COMPACT_ATOMS: atom_id res chain seq x y z
N MET A 1 17.36 10.10 -5.95
CA MET A 1 16.03 10.42 -5.36
C MET A 1 15.29 9.11 -5.46
N GLY A 2 15.03 8.46 -4.32
CA GLY A 2 14.45 7.12 -4.32
C GLY A 2 13.01 7.09 -4.80
N GLU A 3 12.54 5.91 -5.13
CA GLU A 3 11.16 5.67 -5.54
C GLU A 3 10.25 5.55 -4.31
N PHE A 4 9.20 6.38 -4.24
CA PHE A 4 8.25 6.38 -3.14
C PHE A 4 6.83 6.22 -3.68
N LEU A 5 6.14 5.20 -3.20
CA LEU A 5 4.76 4.90 -3.57
C LEU A 5 3.95 4.66 -2.30
N ALA A 6 2.73 5.19 -2.27
CA ALA A 6 1.71 4.80 -1.31
C ALA A 6 0.41 4.56 -2.10
N VAL A 7 -0.17 3.37 -1.97
CA VAL A 7 -1.33 2.95 -2.74
C VAL A 7 -2.29 2.13 -1.89
N SER A 8 -3.59 2.34 -2.05
CA SER A 8 -4.60 1.55 -1.34
C SER A 8 -5.72 1.11 -2.27
N ALA A 9 -6.13 -0.15 -2.16
CA ALA A 9 -7.28 -0.71 -2.84
C ALA A 9 -8.42 -0.96 -1.85
N PHE A 10 -9.65 -0.64 -2.23
CA PHE A 10 -10.86 -0.84 -1.43
C PHE A 10 -11.86 -1.71 -2.18
N ARG A 11 -12.35 -2.78 -1.54
CA ARG A 11 -13.32 -3.71 -2.13
C ARG A 11 -14.74 -3.19 -1.91
N THR A 12 -15.35 -2.61 -2.93
CA THR A 12 -16.65 -1.94 -2.83
C THR A 12 -17.38 -1.88 -4.17
N GLU A 13 -18.71 -1.91 -4.12
CA GLU A 13 -19.58 -1.61 -5.26
C GLU A 13 -19.84 -0.10 -5.42
N HIS A 14 -19.46 0.70 -4.43
CA HIS A 14 -19.71 2.14 -4.34
C HIS A 14 -18.39 2.93 -4.33
N ALA A 15 -17.65 2.85 -5.43
CA ALA A 15 -16.35 3.51 -5.56
C ALA A 15 -16.45 5.03 -5.34
N ASP A 16 -17.56 5.67 -5.72
CA ASP A 16 -17.82 7.09 -5.48
C ASP A 16 -17.79 7.48 -3.99
N GLN A 17 -18.16 6.56 -3.09
CA GLN A 17 -18.13 6.82 -1.64
C GLN A 17 -16.71 6.84 -1.07
N VAL A 18 -15.75 6.18 -1.73
CA VAL A 18 -14.34 6.12 -1.28
C VAL A 18 -13.73 7.52 -1.27
N MET A 19 -13.82 8.28 -2.36
CA MET A 19 -13.27 9.64 -2.39
C MET A 19 -13.97 10.58 -1.40
N GLY A 20 -15.29 10.43 -1.24
CA GLY A 20 -16.02 11.17 -0.21
C GLY A 20 -15.54 10.86 1.21
N SER A 21 -15.15 9.60 1.48
CA SER A 21 -14.54 9.19 2.74
C SER A 21 -13.15 9.79 2.94
N VAL A 22 -12.32 9.79 1.90
CA VAL A 22 -11.01 10.46 1.91
C VAL A 22 -11.17 11.95 2.23
N GLU A 23 -12.12 12.64 1.60
CA GLU A 23 -12.37 14.06 1.89
C GLU A 23 -12.75 14.30 3.36
N ARG A 24 -13.53 13.38 3.96
CA ARG A 24 -13.88 13.43 5.40
C ARG A 24 -12.69 13.12 6.30
N TYR A 25 -11.82 12.18 5.92
CA TYR A 25 -10.55 11.93 6.61
C TYR A 25 -9.68 13.20 6.65
N VAL A 26 -9.47 13.82 5.49
CA VAL A 26 -8.72 15.08 5.32
C VAL A 26 -9.30 16.18 6.23
N ARG A 27 -10.63 16.34 6.23
CA ARG A 27 -11.33 17.33 7.07
C ARG A 27 -11.17 17.07 8.57
N THR A 28 -11.23 15.80 8.99
CA THR A 28 -11.05 15.39 10.40
C THR A 28 -9.66 15.76 10.92
N HIS A 29 -8.64 15.78 10.05
CA HIS A 29 -7.27 16.19 10.40
C HIS A 29 -7.02 17.69 10.21
N GLY A 30 -8.05 18.49 9.92
CA GLY A 30 -7.92 19.95 9.72
C GLY A 30 -7.12 20.33 8.47
N TRP A 31 -7.01 19.41 7.51
CA TRP A 31 -6.38 19.66 6.22
C TRP A 31 -7.39 20.34 5.29
N ARG A 32 -6.89 21.11 4.33
CA ARG A 32 -7.73 21.78 3.32
C ARG A 32 -7.63 21.00 2.02
N THR A 33 -8.73 21.01 1.27
CA THR A 33 -8.77 20.53 -0.10
C THR A 33 -8.72 21.73 -1.04
N GLU A 34 -8.19 21.51 -2.24
CA GLU A 34 -8.17 22.49 -3.31
C GLU A 34 -9.10 22.07 -4.44
N GLU A 35 -9.72 23.05 -5.09
CA GLU A 35 -10.53 22.79 -6.27
C GLU A 35 -9.62 22.38 -7.41
N VAL A 36 -9.88 21.20 -7.95
CA VAL A 36 -9.07 20.68 -9.05
C VAL A 36 -9.77 20.98 -10.38
N VAL A 37 -9.16 21.87 -11.18
CA VAL A 37 -9.68 22.25 -12.50
C VAL A 37 -9.67 21.03 -13.44
N GLY A 38 -10.79 20.74 -14.08
CA GLY A 38 -10.87 19.65 -15.06
C GLY A 38 -9.88 19.82 -16.22
N GLY A 39 -9.16 18.76 -16.56
CA GLY A 39 -8.21 18.75 -17.68
C GLY A 39 -6.81 19.31 -17.38
N SER A 40 -6.53 19.79 -16.17
CA SER A 40 -5.14 20.08 -15.76
C SER A 40 -4.35 18.79 -15.52
N ALA A 41 -3.03 18.85 -15.71
CA ALA A 41 -2.13 17.79 -15.25
C ALA A 41 -2.33 17.55 -13.74
N TYR A 42 -2.16 16.31 -13.29
CA TYR A 42 -2.19 16.01 -11.86
C TYR A 42 -0.83 16.30 -11.23
N ASP A 43 -0.83 16.49 -9.91
CA ASP A 43 0.36 16.70 -9.10
C ASP A 43 0.55 15.53 -8.14
N TYR A 44 1.57 14.71 -8.39
CA TYR A 44 1.93 13.57 -7.52
C TYR A 44 2.18 13.96 -6.07
N LYS A 45 2.48 15.23 -5.78
CA LYS A 45 2.77 15.67 -4.40
C LYS A 45 1.53 16.08 -3.62
N ASN A 46 0.41 16.33 -4.29
CA ASN A 46 -0.75 16.93 -3.65
C ASN A 46 -2.07 16.27 -4.06
N HIS A 47 -2.11 15.46 -5.10
CA HIS A 47 -3.34 14.84 -5.55
C HIS A 47 -3.46 13.39 -5.09
N VAL A 48 -4.59 13.07 -4.47
CA VAL A 48 -5.07 11.70 -4.37
C VAL A 48 -5.74 11.35 -5.70
N LEU A 49 -5.33 10.26 -6.34
CA LEU A 49 -5.90 9.81 -7.61
C LEU A 49 -6.74 8.56 -7.36
N GLN A 50 -7.97 8.55 -7.85
CA GLN A 50 -8.86 7.40 -7.80
C GLN A 50 -9.04 6.78 -9.17
N TYR A 51 -8.97 5.46 -9.24
CA TYR A 51 -9.19 4.70 -10.46
C TYR A 51 -10.57 4.05 -10.50
N ALA A 52 -11.09 3.86 -11.72
CA ALA A 52 -12.36 3.16 -11.93
C ALA A 52 -12.31 1.75 -11.33
N PRO A 53 -13.42 1.23 -10.80
CA PRO A 53 -13.43 -0.07 -10.18
C PRO A 53 -13.19 -1.19 -11.21
N VAL A 54 -12.34 -2.15 -10.84
CA VAL A 54 -12.06 -3.37 -11.60
C VAL A 54 -12.22 -4.55 -10.64
N ASP A 55 -13.02 -5.56 -11.03
CA ASP A 55 -13.29 -6.76 -10.23
C ASP A 55 -13.74 -6.48 -8.78
N GLY A 56 -14.50 -5.39 -8.59
CA GLY A 56 -15.02 -4.96 -7.29
C GLY A 56 -14.01 -4.22 -6.41
N TRP A 57 -12.86 -3.82 -6.96
CA TRP A 57 -11.85 -3.00 -6.29
C TRP A 57 -11.69 -1.65 -6.95
N THR A 58 -11.70 -0.56 -6.18
CA THR A 58 -11.18 0.74 -6.62
C THR A 58 -9.84 1.00 -5.95
N VAL A 59 -8.89 1.58 -6.70
CA VAL A 59 -7.54 1.88 -6.23
C VAL A 59 -7.38 3.39 -6.06
N LEU A 60 -6.71 3.79 -4.98
CA LEU A 60 -6.23 5.14 -4.74
C LEU A 60 -4.70 5.15 -4.82
N LEU A 61 -4.14 6.05 -5.62
CA LEU A 61 -2.75 6.48 -5.47
C LEU A 61 -2.72 7.70 -4.56
N TRP A 62 -1.95 7.60 -3.49
CA TRP A 62 -1.76 8.70 -2.56
C TRP A 62 -0.62 9.61 -3.03
N PRO A 63 -0.58 10.86 -2.55
CA PRO A 63 0.55 11.73 -2.78
C PRO A 63 1.89 11.11 -2.35
N THR A 64 3.00 11.53 -2.96
CA THR A 64 4.33 11.11 -2.55
C THR A 64 4.55 11.39 -1.06
N TYR A 65 5.13 10.42 -0.33
CA TYR A 65 5.37 10.45 1.12
C TYR A 65 4.12 10.43 2.02
N PHE A 66 2.95 10.09 1.47
CA PHE A 66 1.72 9.99 2.27
C PHE A 66 1.73 8.73 3.16
N THR A 67 1.31 8.88 4.42
CA THR A 67 1.08 7.75 5.34
C THR A 67 -0.31 7.15 5.09
N ASP A 68 -0.38 6.09 4.28
CA ASP A 68 -1.63 5.53 3.76
C ASP A 68 -2.43 4.72 4.78
N VAL A 69 -1.77 3.96 5.68
CA VAL A 69 -2.45 3.05 6.62
C VAL A 69 -3.52 3.75 7.48
N PRO A 70 -3.27 4.91 8.13
CA PRO A 70 -4.30 5.61 8.90
C PRO A 70 -5.50 6.07 8.04
N ALA A 71 -5.24 6.54 6.82
CA ALA A 71 -6.30 6.95 5.90
C ALA A 71 -7.10 5.74 5.41
N ALA A 72 -6.43 4.64 5.05
CA ALA A 72 -7.07 3.40 4.64
C ALA A 72 -7.89 2.77 5.78
N ALA A 73 -7.40 2.82 7.02
CA ALA A 73 -8.14 2.39 8.20
C ALA A 73 -9.42 3.23 8.40
N PHE A 74 -9.32 4.55 8.28
CA PHE A 74 -10.49 5.43 8.37
C PHE A 74 -11.52 5.09 7.29
N VAL A 75 -11.11 4.98 6.02
CA VAL A 75 -12.00 4.70 4.89
C VAL A 75 -12.62 3.30 5.01
N SER A 76 -11.80 2.30 5.33
CA SER A 76 -12.25 0.92 5.56
C SER A 76 -13.29 0.85 6.69
N GLY A 77 -13.05 1.55 7.80
CA GLY A 77 -13.94 1.58 8.96
C GLY A 77 -15.24 2.33 8.70
N GLU A 78 -15.17 3.46 8.00
CA GLU A 78 -16.36 4.23 7.67
C GLU A 78 -17.28 3.49 6.69
N LEU A 79 -16.70 2.80 5.70
CA LEU A 79 -17.46 2.13 4.65
C LEU A 79 -17.75 0.65 4.95
N GLY A 80 -17.14 0.08 6.00
CA GLY A 80 -17.29 -1.35 6.32
C GLY A 80 -16.74 -2.27 5.23
N VAL A 81 -15.58 -1.92 4.67
CA VAL A 81 -15.00 -2.60 3.51
C VAL A 81 -13.63 -3.20 3.81
N LEU A 82 -13.25 -4.20 3.03
CA LEU A 82 -11.89 -4.70 3.00
C LEU A 82 -10.99 -3.71 2.24
N ALA A 83 -9.82 -3.42 2.80
CA ALA A 83 -8.80 -2.61 2.17
C ALA A 83 -7.45 -3.33 2.15
N SER A 84 -6.67 -3.11 1.11
CA SER A 84 -5.30 -3.58 0.96
C SER A 84 -4.43 -2.37 0.64
N THR A 85 -3.43 -2.10 1.47
CA THR A 85 -2.46 -1.04 1.22
C THR A 85 -1.12 -1.62 0.82
N ALA A 86 -0.36 -0.87 0.03
CA ALA A 86 1.03 -1.17 -0.26
C ALA A 86 1.81 0.15 -0.36
N HIS A 87 3.05 0.13 0.11
CA HIS A 87 3.96 1.25 -0.08
C HIS A 87 5.34 0.77 -0.47
N ILE A 88 6.06 1.60 -1.23
CA ILE A 88 7.46 1.41 -1.62
C ILE A 88 8.29 2.53 -0.99
N HIS A 89 9.44 2.16 -0.43
CA HIS A 89 10.44 3.10 0.07
C HIS A 89 11.77 2.92 -0.67
N ASP A 90 12.28 4.01 -1.22
CA ASP A 90 13.49 4.14 -2.04
C ASP A 90 13.62 3.23 -3.29
N GLY A 91 12.68 2.31 -3.52
CA GLY A 91 12.69 1.38 -4.66
C GLY A 91 13.05 -0.06 -4.28
N ASP A 92 13.52 -0.28 -3.06
CA ASP A 92 14.00 -1.59 -2.60
C ASP A 92 13.01 -2.23 -1.61
N TYR A 93 12.44 -1.40 -0.72
CA TYR A 93 11.55 -1.86 0.34
C TYR A 93 10.09 -1.77 -0.09
N TRP A 94 9.29 -2.80 0.24
CA TRP A 94 7.85 -2.71 0.18
C TRP A 94 7.19 -3.27 1.44
N ALA A 95 6.05 -2.72 1.78
CA ALA A 95 5.20 -3.26 2.83
C ALA A 95 3.75 -3.31 2.38
N HIS A 96 2.98 -4.16 3.06
CA HIS A 96 1.56 -4.34 2.87
C HIS A 96 0.83 -4.32 4.21
N THR A 97 -0.37 -3.73 4.21
CA THR A 97 -1.32 -3.87 5.31
C THR A 97 -2.69 -4.27 4.76
N LEU A 98 -3.29 -5.31 5.35
CA LEU A 98 -4.68 -5.69 5.07
C LEU A 98 -5.58 -5.20 6.20
N LEU A 99 -6.71 -4.58 5.85
CA LEU A 99 -7.67 -4.05 6.81
C LEU A 99 -9.09 -4.50 6.49
N ARG A 100 -9.92 -4.65 7.52
CA ARG A 100 -11.37 -4.84 7.42
C ARG A 100 -12.05 -4.01 8.48
N ASP A 101 -13.06 -3.24 8.07
CA ASP A 101 -13.85 -2.40 8.98
C ASP A 101 -12.96 -1.52 9.86
N GLY A 102 -11.87 -0.99 9.28
CA GLY A 102 -10.89 -0.14 9.93
C GLY A 102 -9.93 -0.86 10.89
N THR A 103 -10.04 -2.18 11.02
CA THR A 103 -9.16 -3.02 11.84
C THR A 103 -8.09 -3.66 10.96
N ILE A 104 -6.83 -3.58 11.39
CA ILE A 104 -5.71 -4.26 10.73
C ILE A 104 -5.85 -5.77 10.96
N LEU A 105 -5.83 -6.53 9.87
CA LEU A 105 -5.86 -7.99 9.88
C LEU A 105 -4.46 -8.58 9.73
N ASP A 106 -3.64 -7.98 8.86
CA ASP A 106 -2.32 -8.48 8.51
C ASP A 106 -1.37 -7.32 8.19
N ARG A 107 -0.08 -7.55 8.44
CA ARG A 107 1.03 -6.65 8.11
C ARG A 107 2.22 -7.47 7.63
N PHE A 108 2.79 -7.03 6.52
CA PHE A 108 3.99 -7.61 5.94
C PHE A 108 4.97 -6.53 5.51
N ALA A 109 6.27 -6.74 5.73
CA ALA A 109 7.35 -5.93 5.18
C ALA A 109 8.42 -6.82 4.55
N SER A 110 8.93 -6.46 3.37
CA SER A 110 9.94 -7.23 2.66
C SER A 110 11.26 -7.31 3.43
N MET A 111 11.67 -6.20 4.04
CA MET A 111 12.92 -6.05 4.79
C MET A 111 12.66 -5.35 6.13
N VAL A 112 12.48 -6.14 7.18
CA VAL A 112 12.22 -5.65 8.55
C VAL A 112 13.41 -4.96 9.22
N ASP A 113 14.61 -5.13 8.70
CA ASP A 113 15.87 -4.53 9.14
C ASP A 113 16.27 -3.31 8.28
N TYR A 114 15.43 -2.90 7.33
CA TYR A 114 15.73 -1.79 6.41
C TYR A 114 15.99 -0.45 7.14
N PHE A 115 15.20 -0.16 8.19
CA PHE A 115 15.27 1.12 8.92
C PHE A 115 16.08 1.06 10.21
N THR A 116 16.57 -0.12 10.60
CA THR A 116 17.28 -0.31 11.87
C THR A 116 18.12 -1.59 11.87
N ASP A 117 19.32 -1.48 12.44
CA ASP A 117 20.23 -2.59 12.69
C ASP A 117 20.18 -3.07 14.16
N ASP A 118 19.34 -2.48 15.02
CA ASP A 118 19.19 -2.91 16.41
C ASP A 118 18.51 -4.29 16.47
N PRO A 119 19.21 -5.34 16.94
CA PRO A 119 18.66 -6.70 16.94
C PRO A 119 17.37 -6.85 17.76
N ALA A 120 17.17 -6.06 18.81
CA ALA A 120 15.97 -6.13 19.63
C ALA A 120 14.77 -5.53 18.89
N VAL A 121 14.98 -4.43 18.16
CA VAL A 121 13.95 -3.79 17.34
C VAL A 121 13.61 -4.67 16.14
N VAL A 122 14.61 -5.18 15.42
CA VAL A 122 14.42 -6.11 14.29
C VAL A 122 13.63 -7.36 14.73
N ALA A 123 13.94 -7.93 15.89
CA ALA A 123 13.21 -9.09 16.40
C ALA A 123 11.73 -8.78 16.71
N ASP A 124 11.41 -7.55 17.12
CA ASP A 124 10.03 -7.11 17.32
C ASP A 124 9.31 -6.86 15.99
N LEU A 125 9.95 -6.18 15.06
CA LEU A 125 9.44 -5.95 13.71
C LEU A 125 9.16 -7.26 12.99
N LYS A 126 10.05 -8.26 13.07
CA LYS A 126 9.81 -9.61 12.51
C LYS A 126 8.54 -10.26 13.04
N ARG A 127 8.13 -10.00 14.29
CA ARG A 127 6.87 -10.53 14.84
C ARG A 127 5.66 -9.75 14.35
N GLY A 128 5.78 -8.43 14.19
CA GLY A 128 4.68 -7.56 13.78
C GLY A 128 4.44 -7.48 12.27
N TRP A 129 5.45 -7.81 11.46
CA TRP A 129 5.49 -7.55 10.02
C TRP A 129 5.85 -8.79 9.17
N SER A 130 5.67 -10.00 9.71
CA SER A 130 5.98 -11.25 8.99
C SER A 130 4.94 -11.64 7.95
N GLY A 131 3.73 -11.08 8.02
CA GLY A 131 2.58 -11.52 7.25
C GLY A 131 2.05 -12.90 7.67
N ASP A 132 0.74 -13.08 7.64
CA ASP A 132 0.07 -14.37 7.77
C ASP A 132 -0.73 -14.68 6.50
N PRO A 133 -0.17 -15.51 5.58
CA PRO A 133 -0.85 -15.88 4.35
C PRO A 133 -2.24 -16.49 4.58
N ALA A 134 -2.48 -17.17 5.71
CA ALA A 134 -3.77 -17.78 6.00
C ALA A 134 -4.82 -16.72 6.38
N VAL A 135 -4.43 -15.68 7.11
CA VAL A 135 -5.29 -14.54 7.42
C VAL A 135 -5.67 -13.80 6.13
N VAL A 136 -4.69 -13.47 5.29
CA VAL A 136 -4.92 -12.78 4.01
C VAL A 136 -5.82 -13.62 3.09
N ALA A 137 -5.51 -14.90 2.93
CA ALA A 137 -6.27 -15.84 2.12
C ALA A 137 -7.73 -15.96 2.57
N SER A 138 -7.95 -16.12 3.88
CA SER A 138 -9.29 -16.19 4.48
C SER A 138 -10.09 -14.91 4.25
N ALA A 139 -9.45 -13.75 4.44
CA ALA A 139 -10.10 -12.45 4.26
C ALA A 139 -10.51 -12.20 2.80
N ILE A 140 -9.68 -12.59 1.82
CA ILE A 140 -9.93 -12.34 0.40
C ILE A 140 -10.81 -13.42 -0.24
N GLY A 141 -10.73 -14.66 0.27
CA GLY A 141 -11.38 -15.84 -0.30
C GLY A 141 -10.53 -16.53 -1.37
N ARG A 142 -9.21 -16.65 -1.14
CA ARG A 142 -8.24 -17.27 -2.05
C ARG A 142 -7.51 -18.45 -1.37
N PRO A 143 -6.91 -19.38 -2.14
CA PRO A 143 -6.01 -20.39 -1.58
C PRO A 143 -4.80 -19.76 -0.90
N VAL A 144 -4.39 -20.29 0.26
CA VAL A 144 -3.20 -19.84 0.99
C VAL A 144 -1.93 -19.97 0.15
N ASP A 145 -1.83 -21.04 -0.63
CA ASP A 145 -0.65 -21.34 -1.44
C ASP A 145 -0.47 -20.34 -2.61
N ASP A 146 -1.50 -19.58 -2.98
CA ASP A 146 -1.40 -18.51 -3.99
C ASP A 146 -0.74 -17.23 -3.42
N LEU A 147 -0.62 -17.13 -2.08
CA LEU A 147 -0.15 -15.92 -1.39
C LEU A 147 1.14 -16.15 -0.61
N ARG A 148 1.31 -17.35 -0.04
CA ARG A 148 2.47 -17.70 0.80
C ARG A 148 3.81 -17.35 0.15
N PRO A 149 4.04 -17.55 -1.17
CA PRO A 149 5.34 -17.26 -1.77
C PRO A 149 5.74 -15.78 -1.80
N TYR A 150 4.79 -14.84 -1.63
CA TYR A 150 5.10 -13.40 -1.60
C TYR A 150 5.44 -12.87 -0.20
N LEU A 151 4.91 -13.50 0.86
CA LEU A 151 5.08 -13.04 2.24
C LEU A 151 6.33 -13.70 2.85
N VAL A 152 7.49 -13.38 2.28
CA VAL A 152 8.80 -13.87 2.70
C VAL A 152 9.75 -12.70 2.90
N HIS A 153 10.48 -12.70 4.01
CA HIS A 153 11.50 -11.67 4.24
C HIS A 153 12.71 -11.92 3.34
N ILE A 154 13.16 -10.85 2.69
CA ILE A 154 14.42 -10.82 1.97
C ILE A 154 15.48 -10.32 2.94
N ALA A 155 16.56 -11.08 3.11
CA ALA A 155 17.73 -10.58 3.80
C ALA A 155 18.53 -9.73 2.80
N LEU A 156 18.98 -8.55 3.21
CA LEU A 156 20.06 -7.87 2.52
C LEU A 156 21.27 -8.81 2.60
N GLY A 157 21.58 -9.50 1.50
CA GLY A 157 22.77 -10.33 1.43
C GLY A 157 24.01 -9.48 1.66
N ASP A 158 25.03 -10.02 2.33
CA ASP A 158 26.36 -9.43 2.26
C ASP A 158 26.77 -9.41 0.78
N ASP A 159 27.25 -8.25 0.28
CA ASP A 159 27.65 -7.95 -1.12
C ASP A 159 28.70 -8.92 -1.74
N GLU A 160 28.98 -10.07 -1.12
CA GLU A 160 30.04 -11.02 -1.47
C GLU A 160 29.58 -12.26 -2.25
N GLU A 161 28.27 -12.50 -2.47
CA GLU A 161 27.79 -13.66 -3.25
C GLU A 161 27.52 -13.31 -4.74
N GLU A 162 27.89 -14.25 -5.62
CA GLU A 162 27.69 -14.22 -7.09
C GLU A 162 26.24 -13.83 -7.46
N ASP A 163 26.08 -13.03 -8.53
CA ASP A 163 24.81 -12.48 -9.07
C ASP A 163 23.53 -13.03 -8.41
N PRO A 164 22.76 -12.21 -7.66
CA PRO A 164 21.64 -12.69 -6.88
C PRO A 164 20.67 -13.48 -7.78
N VAL A 165 20.25 -14.64 -7.29
CA VAL A 165 19.31 -15.48 -8.03
C VAL A 165 18.00 -14.70 -8.14
N GLU A 166 17.60 -14.38 -9.37
CA GLU A 166 16.31 -13.75 -9.69
C GLU A 166 15.14 -14.69 -9.34
N VAL A 167 14.79 -14.78 -8.05
CA VAL A 167 13.70 -15.65 -7.56
C VAL A 167 12.37 -14.92 -7.72
N LYS A 168 11.42 -15.55 -8.40
CA LYS A 168 10.02 -15.12 -8.46
C LYS A 168 9.17 -15.97 -7.53
N ALA A 169 8.12 -15.38 -6.96
CA ALA A 169 7.10 -16.12 -6.22
C ALA A 169 6.45 -17.19 -7.12
N PHE A 170 6.13 -16.82 -8.37
CA PHE A 170 5.62 -17.73 -9.39
C PHE A 170 6.29 -17.50 -10.77
N PRO A 171 6.36 -18.53 -11.64
CA PRO A 171 6.98 -18.38 -12.96
C PRO A 171 6.30 -17.36 -13.89
N ASP A 172 5.02 -17.08 -13.71
CA ASP A 172 4.25 -16.10 -14.49
C ASP A 172 4.28 -14.68 -13.91
N ASP A 173 4.95 -14.47 -12.77
CA ASP A 173 5.10 -13.14 -12.20
C ASP A 173 6.03 -12.28 -13.05
N ARG A 174 5.79 -10.96 -13.02
CA ARG A 174 6.62 -10.00 -13.73
C ARG A 174 7.91 -9.74 -12.95
N PHE A 175 7.79 -9.53 -11.65
CA PHE A 175 8.86 -9.06 -10.76
C PHE A 175 9.47 -10.20 -9.94
N THR A 176 10.73 -10.04 -9.53
CA THR A 176 11.40 -10.92 -8.56
C THR A 176 11.03 -10.52 -7.14
N LEU A 177 11.27 -11.37 -6.16
CA LEU A 177 10.97 -11.09 -4.76
C LEU A 177 11.78 -9.93 -4.17
N GLU A 178 12.93 -9.62 -4.76
CA GLU A 178 13.80 -8.49 -4.37
C GLU A 178 13.34 -7.16 -4.96
N ASP A 179 12.56 -7.18 -6.04
CA ASP A 179 12.02 -5.96 -6.64
C ASP A 179 10.78 -5.51 -5.84
N ALA A 180 10.82 -4.27 -5.31
CA ALA A 180 9.71 -3.73 -4.51
C ALA A 180 8.37 -3.75 -5.27
N TRP A 181 8.38 -3.70 -6.61
CA TRP A 181 7.20 -3.80 -7.45
C TRP A 181 6.53 -5.19 -7.46
N VAL A 182 7.12 -6.21 -6.83
CA VAL A 182 6.50 -7.53 -6.61
C VAL A 182 5.16 -7.44 -5.90
N PHE A 183 4.90 -6.37 -5.14
CA PHE A 183 3.59 -6.10 -4.57
C PHE A 183 2.47 -6.06 -5.63
N VAL A 184 2.76 -5.69 -6.88
CA VAL A 184 1.78 -5.69 -7.98
C VAL A 184 1.39 -7.12 -8.37
N ASP A 185 2.35 -8.03 -8.40
CA ASP A 185 2.08 -9.46 -8.64
C ASP A 185 1.32 -10.08 -7.46
N PHE A 186 1.68 -9.70 -6.23
CA PHE A 186 0.91 -10.07 -5.04
C PHE A 186 -0.55 -9.56 -5.12
N TRP A 187 -0.77 -8.29 -5.44
CA TRP A 187 -2.09 -7.71 -5.64
C TRP A 187 -2.89 -8.41 -6.73
N ARG A 188 -2.25 -8.79 -7.84
CA ARG A 188 -2.88 -9.58 -8.90
C ARG A 188 -3.46 -10.90 -8.35
N ARG A 189 -2.77 -11.56 -7.41
CA ARG A 189 -3.28 -12.78 -6.74
C ARG A 189 -4.43 -12.51 -5.77
N LEU A 190 -4.46 -11.33 -5.15
CA LEU A 190 -5.61 -10.87 -4.38
C LEU A 190 -6.84 -10.57 -5.28
N GLY A 191 -6.63 -10.39 -6.58
CA GLY A 191 -7.64 -9.94 -7.54
C GLY A 191 -7.73 -8.42 -7.65
N ILE A 192 -6.67 -7.71 -7.26
CA ILE A 192 -6.55 -6.26 -7.36
C ILE A 192 -5.71 -5.94 -8.60
N THR A 193 -6.22 -5.06 -9.46
CA THR A 193 -5.47 -4.57 -10.63
C THR A 193 -4.81 -3.25 -10.28
N TYR A 194 -3.47 -3.22 -10.28
CA TYR A 194 -2.71 -1.97 -10.15
C TYR A 194 -2.89 -1.09 -11.41
N PRO A 195 -3.11 0.23 -11.27
CA PRO A 195 -3.29 1.13 -12.41
C PRO A 195 -1.96 1.42 -13.11
N ALA A 196 -1.61 0.60 -14.11
CA ALA A 196 -0.38 0.76 -14.89
C ALA A 196 -0.35 2.05 -15.74
N ASP A 197 -1.52 2.54 -16.17
CA ASP A 197 -1.68 3.85 -16.82
C ASP A 197 -2.13 4.87 -15.77
N VAL A 198 -1.18 5.69 -15.29
CA VAL A 198 -1.46 6.66 -14.24
C VAL A 198 -2.45 7.74 -14.72
N ASP A 199 -2.47 8.06 -16.02
CA ASP A 199 -3.37 9.06 -16.61
C ASP A 199 -4.83 8.59 -16.66
N ALA A 200 -5.10 7.29 -16.47
CA ALA A 200 -6.43 6.69 -16.54
C ALA A 200 -7.25 6.83 -15.24
N PHE A 201 -6.94 7.80 -14.36
CA PHE A 201 -7.71 8.03 -13.14
C PHE A 201 -9.14 8.50 -13.46
N ALA A 202 -10.11 8.02 -12.70
CA ALA A 202 -11.53 8.36 -12.83
C ALA A 202 -11.92 9.56 -11.96
N GLY A 203 -11.16 9.85 -10.90
CA GLY A 203 -11.39 10.96 -10.00
C GLY A 203 -10.10 11.40 -9.32
N ARG A 204 -10.10 12.61 -8.76
CA ARG A 204 -8.96 13.11 -7.98
C ARG A 204 -9.41 14.12 -6.94
N LEU A 205 -8.63 14.22 -5.87
CA LEU A 205 -8.79 15.20 -4.80
C LEU A 205 -7.47 15.93 -4.59
N GLY A 206 -7.48 17.25 -4.70
CA GLY A 206 -6.32 18.09 -4.40
C GLY A 206 -6.24 18.36 -2.90
N LEU A 207 -5.11 18.05 -2.30
CA LEU A 207 -4.75 18.47 -0.94
C LEU A 207 -4.04 19.82 -1.03
N ALA A 208 -4.41 20.75 -0.16
CA ALA A 208 -3.74 22.05 -0.11
C ALA A 208 -2.31 21.93 0.39
N GLU A 209 -1.44 22.85 -0.03
CA GLU A 209 -0.05 22.89 0.42
C GLU A 209 0.08 22.83 1.96
N GLY A 210 1.13 22.14 2.42
CA GLY A 210 1.43 21.99 3.84
C GLY A 210 0.63 20.88 4.54
N TRP A 211 -0.07 20.01 3.81
CA TRP A 211 -0.65 18.78 4.36
C TRP A 211 0.41 17.83 4.92
N PHE A 212 1.59 17.76 4.28
CA PHE A 212 2.67 16.83 4.65
C PHE A 212 3.12 16.98 6.10
N GLY A 213 3.29 18.23 6.58
CA GLY A 213 3.67 18.51 7.97
C GLY A 213 2.56 18.28 9.00
N LYS A 214 1.42 17.72 8.60
CA LYS A 214 0.27 17.43 9.45
C LYS A 214 -0.15 15.96 9.40
N LEU A 215 0.63 15.11 8.73
CA LEU A 215 0.43 13.66 8.74
C LEU A 215 0.50 13.14 10.19
N PRO A 216 -0.33 12.15 10.56
CA PRO A 216 -0.17 11.47 11.83
C PRO A 216 1.25 10.88 11.92
N GLU A 217 1.92 11.09 13.04
CA GLU A 217 3.12 10.32 13.36
C GLU A 217 2.71 8.84 13.52
N GLY A 218 3.45 7.93 12.91
CA GLY A 218 3.24 6.49 13.09
C GLY A 218 3.37 6.11 14.57
N ALA A 219 2.65 5.06 15.00
CA ALA A 219 2.86 4.53 16.33
C ALA A 219 4.28 3.91 16.44
N GLU A 220 4.84 3.80 17.65
CA GLU A 220 6.06 3.01 17.85
C GLU A 220 5.87 1.61 17.26
N GLY A 221 6.67 1.23 16.26
CA GLY A 221 6.59 -0.05 15.56
C GLY A 221 5.86 -0.02 14.20
N ASP A 222 5.38 1.13 13.74
CA ASP A 222 4.96 1.31 12.34
C ASP A 222 6.21 1.54 11.46
N LEU A 223 6.40 0.69 10.43
CA LEU A 223 7.41 0.85 9.37
C LEU A 223 6.90 1.76 8.26
#